data_AF-A0A7H4LXZ3-F1
#
_entry.id   AF-A0A7H4LXZ3-F1
#
_cell.length_a   1.000
_cell.length_b   1.000
_cell.length_c   1.000
_cell.angle_alpha   90.00
_cell.angle_beta   90.00
_cell.angle_gamma   90.00
#
_symmetry.space_group_name_H-M   'P 1'
#
loop_
_entity.id
_entity.type
_entity.pdbx_description
1 polymer ?
#
loop_
_entity_poly.entity_id
_entity_poly.type
_entity_poly.pdbx_seq_one_letter_code
_entity_poly.pdbx_strand_id
1 'polypeptide(L)'
;MKGKRIVPLVACTLVGWVLGDMTTGIILGGTLEMMALGWMNVGLAMAPDTAIASVISTILVINTNQGIGEGIAIAVALAAAGQALTIFVRTMTVFLIHRADTYAEKGNMRGIEIMHITALGFQALRVMIPTFVVVMMSVDSVQAMLNGIPPVVTHGLQIGGGIIVVVGYAMVINMMSVKYLMPFFFAGFLIAAFTSFNLVGLGGMGLVGALLYIQLSPKYQPKTLTAVADGGPASLNNNDDLDA
;
A
#
# COMPACT_ATOMS: atom_id res chain seq x y z
N MET A 1 3.08 -11.24 -3.78
CA MET A 1 2.59 -10.35 -2.69
C MET A 1 3.67 -10.19 -1.61
N LYS A 2 4.58 -9.21 -1.72
CA LYS A 2 5.40 -8.79 -0.56
C LYS A 2 4.74 -7.57 0.03
N GLY A 3 4.08 -7.78 1.18
CA GLY A 3 3.33 -6.76 1.90
C GLY A 3 4.20 -5.54 2.22
N LYS A 4 3.77 -4.38 1.75
CA LYS A 4 4.28 -3.07 2.14
C LYS A 4 3.91 -2.91 3.62
N ARG A 5 4.82 -3.28 4.53
CA ARG A 5 4.59 -3.30 5.99
C ARG A 5 4.58 -1.91 6.64
N ILE A 6 4.75 -0.85 5.85
CA ILE A 6 4.79 0.53 6.34
C ILE A 6 3.46 1.18 5.96
N VAL A 7 2.50 1.02 6.86
CA VAL A 7 1.21 1.68 6.80
C VAL A 7 1.41 3.12 7.27
N PRO A 8 1.06 4.14 6.47
CA PRO A 8 1.23 5.55 6.85
C PRO A 8 0.63 5.85 8.21
N LEU A 9 -0.54 5.28 8.52
CA LEU A 9 -1.21 5.44 9.80
C LEU A 9 -0.33 5.02 10.99
N VAL A 10 0.25 3.82 10.97
CA VAL A 10 1.08 3.34 12.09
C VAL A 10 2.33 4.21 12.22
N ALA A 11 2.95 4.61 11.11
CA ALA A 11 4.12 5.47 11.14
C ALA A 11 3.81 6.88 11.69
N CYS A 12 2.75 7.52 11.19
CA CYS A 12 2.34 8.86 11.62
C CYS A 12 1.88 8.89 13.08
N THR A 13 1.18 7.85 13.55
CA THR A 13 0.76 7.75 14.95
C THR A 13 1.95 7.58 15.90
N LEU A 14 2.92 6.73 15.57
CA LEU A 14 4.14 6.56 16.36
C LEU A 14 4.96 7.86 16.40
N VAL A 15 5.10 8.53 15.27
CA VAL A 15 5.84 9.80 15.18
C VAL A 15 5.11 10.91 15.95
N GLY A 16 3.79 11.02 15.82
CA GLY A 16 2.98 11.99 16.58
C GLY A 16 3.01 11.73 18.08
N TRP A 17 3.07 10.46 18.51
CA TRP A 17 3.26 10.10 19.92
C TRP A 17 4.62 10.56 20.46
N VAL A 18 5.70 10.41 19.68
CA VAL A 18 7.04 10.87 20.07
C VAL A 18 7.12 12.40 20.12
N LEU A 19 6.41 13.11 19.24
CA LEU A 19 6.43 14.58 19.16
C LEU A 19 5.43 15.27 20.10
N GLY A 20 4.46 14.55 20.66
CA GLY A 20 3.49 15.07 21.64
C GLY A 20 2.14 15.52 21.07
N ASP A 21 1.91 15.45 19.76
CA ASP A 21 0.60 15.68 19.12
C ASP A 21 0.14 14.43 18.35
N MET A 22 -0.57 13.57 19.08
CA MET A 22 -1.12 12.33 18.53
C MET A 22 -2.31 12.58 17.60
N THR A 23 -3.12 13.61 17.87
CA THR A 23 -4.32 13.95 17.10
C THR A 23 -3.97 14.31 15.66
N THR A 24 -3.03 15.22 15.48
CA THR A 24 -2.57 15.64 14.14
C THR A 24 -1.91 14.48 13.41
N GLY A 25 -1.12 13.66 14.10
CA GLY A 25 -0.50 12.45 13.55
C GLY A 25 -1.52 11.40 13.06
N ILE A 26 -2.59 11.14 13.82
CA ILE A 26 -3.64 10.18 13.42
C ILE A 26 -4.38 10.69 12.18
N ILE A 27 -4.76 11.97 12.15
CA ILE A 27 -5.55 12.52 11.04
C ILE A 27 -4.71 12.54 9.76
N LEU A 28 -3.45 12.99 9.84
CA LEU A 28 -2.53 12.95 8.70
C LEU A 28 -2.27 11.50 8.24
N GLY A 29 -2.05 10.58 9.18
CA GLY A 29 -1.85 9.16 8.87
C GLY A 29 -3.04 8.52 8.15
N GLY A 30 -4.26 8.79 8.62
CA GLY A 30 -5.48 8.28 7.99
C GLY A 30 -5.69 8.83 6.58
N THR A 31 -5.44 10.13 6.36
CA THR A 31 -5.52 10.73 5.02
C THR A 31 -4.47 10.15 4.06
N LEU A 32 -3.22 10.02 4.50
CA LEU A 32 -2.16 9.42 3.70
C LEU A 32 -2.41 7.93 3.41
N GLU A 33 -3.07 7.21 4.32
CA GLU A 33 -3.43 5.82 4.09
C GLU A 33 -4.47 5.68 2.97
N MET A 34 -5.48 6.54 2.94
CA MET A 34 -6.46 6.55 1.84
C MET A 34 -5.79 6.82 0.48
N MET A 35 -4.75 7.64 0.43
CA MET A 35 -3.93 7.85 -0.77
C MET A 35 -3.09 6.61 -1.11
N ALA A 36 -2.55 5.94 -0.08
CA ALA A 36 -1.66 4.80 -0.22
C ALA A 36 -2.36 3.50 -0.65
N LEU A 37 -3.70 3.39 -0.53
CA LEU A 37 -4.48 2.25 -1.04
C LEU A 37 -4.22 1.98 -2.53
N GLY A 38 -3.91 3.03 -3.30
CA GLY A 38 -3.52 2.92 -4.71
C GLY A 38 -2.12 2.38 -4.96
N TRP A 39 -1.23 2.53 -3.99
CA TRP A 39 0.21 2.34 -4.19
C TRP A 39 0.61 0.89 -3.95
N MET A 40 -0.14 -0.04 -4.55
CA MET A 40 0.21 -1.46 -4.63
C MET A 40 1.23 -1.68 -5.76
N ASN A 41 2.31 -2.38 -5.44
CA ASN A 41 3.31 -2.77 -6.44
C ASN A 41 2.69 -3.84 -7.35
N VAL A 42 2.27 -3.47 -8.56
CA VAL A 42 1.80 -4.39 -9.59
C VAL A 42 2.98 -4.71 -10.52
N GLY A 43 3.43 -5.96 -10.53
CA GLY A 43 4.57 -6.40 -11.33
C GLY A 43 5.89 -5.77 -10.89
N LEU A 44 6.67 -5.23 -11.83
CA LEU A 44 7.94 -4.51 -11.59
C LEU A 44 7.74 -3.03 -11.22
N ALA A 45 6.52 -2.50 -11.34
CA ALA A 45 6.24 -1.11 -11.04
C ALA A 45 6.32 -0.88 -9.53
N MET A 46 7.31 -0.08 -9.11
CA MET A 46 7.48 0.29 -7.72
C MET A 46 6.60 1.52 -7.44
N ALA A 47 5.67 1.37 -6.50
CA ALA A 47 4.83 2.47 -6.07
C ALA A 47 5.61 3.46 -5.20
N PRO A 48 5.19 4.74 -5.12
CA PRO A 48 5.90 5.78 -4.38
C PRO A 48 6.16 5.38 -2.92
N ASP A 49 7.26 5.91 -2.38
CA ASP A 49 7.72 5.57 -1.04
C ASP A 49 6.89 6.28 0.03
N THR A 50 5.94 5.55 0.61
CA THR A 50 5.07 6.03 1.69
C THR A 50 5.80 6.26 2.99
N ALA A 51 6.92 5.56 3.24
CA ALA A 51 7.56 5.53 4.55
C ALA A 51 8.26 6.85 4.87
N ILE A 52 9.12 7.31 3.96
CA ILE A 52 9.82 8.60 4.11
C ILE A 52 8.81 9.74 4.10
N ALA A 53 7.82 9.67 3.20
CA ALA A 53 6.76 10.66 3.10
C ALA A 53 5.96 10.81 4.41
N SER A 54 5.49 9.71 5.00
CA SER A 54 4.66 9.75 6.20
C SER A 54 5.43 10.23 7.43
N VAL A 55 6.66 9.76 7.63
CA VAL A 55 7.49 10.15 8.78
C VAL A 55 7.88 11.62 8.70
N ILE A 56 8.47 12.05 7.58
CA ILE A 56 8.98 13.41 7.44
C ILE A 56 7.85 14.44 7.42
N SER A 57 6.75 14.18 6.71
CA SER A 57 5.61 15.10 6.70
C SER A 57 4.99 15.27 8.09
N THR A 58 4.87 14.19 8.88
CA THR A 58 4.35 14.26 10.25
C THR A 58 5.25 15.10 11.15
N ILE A 59 6.57 14.90 11.06
CA ILE A 59 7.54 15.72 11.81
C ILE A 59 7.39 17.20 11.44
N LEU A 60 7.29 17.51 10.14
CA LEU A 60 7.22 18.89 9.67
C LEU A 60 5.93 19.58 10.09
N VAL A 61 4.79 18.91 9.95
CA VAL A 61 3.47 19.46 10.28
C VAL A 61 3.35 19.73 11.78
N ILE A 62 3.78 18.79 12.62
CA ILE A 62 3.71 18.96 14.07
C ILE A 62 4.67 20.05 14.56
N ASN A 63 5.90 20.08 14.05
CA ASN A 63 6.88 21.09 14.48
C ASN A 63 6.54 22.51 14.00
N THR A 64 5.97 22.65 12.80
CA THR A 64 5.65 23.98 12.23
C THR A 64 4.22 24.45 12.52
N ASN A 65 3.41 23.63 13.22
CA ASN A 65 1.99 23.86 13.46
C ASN A 65 1.20 24.19 12.18
N GLN A 66 1.56 23.51 11.09
CA GLN A 66 0.93 23.71 9.79
C GLN A 66 -0.34 22.87 9.62
N GLY A 67 -1.17 23.26 8.66
CA GLY A 67 -2.42 22.57 8.37
C GLY A 67 -2.17 21.18 7.76
N ILE A 68 -3.13 20.26 7.96
CA ILE A 68 -3.08 18.91 7.38
C ILE A 68 -2.90 18.94 5.85
N GLY A 69 -3.53 19.92 5.19
CA GLY A 69 -3.43 20.06 3.74
C GLY A 69 -2.03 20.43 3.23
N GLU A 70 -1.27 21.21 3.99
CA GLU A 70 0.15 21.49 3.72
C GLU A 70 1.00 20.23 3.96
N GLY A 71 0.66 19.47 5.00
CA GLY A 71 1.25 18.15 5.26
C GLY A 71 1.10 17.16 4.11
N ILE A 72 -0.12 17.06 3.54
CA ILE A 72 -0.39 16.20 2.37
C ILE A 72 0.45 16.64 1.18
N ALA A 73 0.53 17.95 0.97
CA ALA A 73 1.32 18.54 -0.10
C ALA A 73 2.80 18.15 -0.03
N ILE A 74 3.40 18.37 1.14
CA ILE A 74 4.78 18.01 1.42
C ILE A 74 4.97 16.50 1.29
N ALA A 75 4.04 15.69 1.80
CA ALA A 75 4.10 14.23 1.73
C ALA A 75 4.14 13.71 0.29
N VAL A 76 3.33 14.25 -0.62
CA VAL A 76 3.32 13.83 -2.03
C VAL A 76 4.65 14.13 -2.72
N ALA A 77 5.19 15.34 -2.53
CA ALA A 77 6.48 15.72 -3.09
C ALA A 77 7.63 14.84 -2.54
N LEU A 78 7.62 14.61 -1.22
CA LEU A 78 8.60 13.75 -0.55
C LEU A 78 8.45 12.28 -0.95
N ALA A 79 7.24 11.79 -1.24
CA ALA A 79 7.03 10.43 -1.72
C ALA A 79 7.71 10.18 -3.07
N ALA A 80 7.63 11.16 -3.99
CA ALA A 80 8.31 11.11 -5.27
C ALA A 80 9.84 11.20 -5.12
N ALA A 81 10.33 12.13 -4.30
CA ALA A 81 11.76 12.27 -4.03
C ALA A 81 12.34 11.03 -3.31
N GLY A 82 11.64 10.53 -2.30
CA GLY A 82 11.98 9.30 -1.56
C GLY A 82 11.98 8.08 -2.46
N GLN A 83 11.13 8.04 -3.48
CA GLN A 83 11.15 6.98 -4.49
C GLN A 83 12.45 7.00 -5.32
N ALA A 84 12.90 8.17 -5.76
CA ALA A 84 14.18 8.28 -6.48
C ALA A 84 15.35 7.81 -5.60
N LEU A 85 15.37 8.23 -4.32
CA LEU A 85 16.35 7.76 -3.35
C LEU A 85 16.28 6.24 -3.13
N THR A 86 15.06 5.67 -3.15
CA THR A 86 14.83 4.23 -3.06
C THR A 86 15.47 3.47 -4.20
N ILE A 87 15.26 3.95 -5.42
CA ILE A 87 15.82 3.34 -6.62
C ILE A 87 17.34 3.40 -6.54
N PHE A 88 17.92 4.53 -6.15
CA PHE A 88 19.37 4.68 -5.99
C PHE A 88 19.96 3.68 -4.99
N VAL A 89 19.40 3.58 -3.77
CA VAL A 89 19.89 2.64 -2.75
C VAL A 89 19.68 1.18 -3.19
N ARG A 90 18.60 0.88 -3.92
CA ARG A 90 18.42 -0.45 -4.51
C ARG A 90 19.53 -0.78 -5.51
N THR A 91 19.89 0.15 -6.38
CA THR A 91 21.00 -0.02 -7.32
C THR A 91 22.31 -0.28 -6.58
N MET A 92 22.57 0.42 -5.47
CA MET A 92 23.75 0.13 -4.65
C MET A 92 23.70 -1.26 -4.00
N THR A 93 22.53 -1.69 -3.54
CA THR A 93 22.35 -3.01 -2.89
C THR A 93 22.60 -4.16 -3.88
N VAL A 94 22.37 -3.96 -5.18
CA VAL A 94 22.67 -4.95 -6.22
C VAL A 94 24.16 -5.35 -6.21
N PHE A 95 25.08 -4.46 -5.87
CA PHE A 95 26.50 -4.81 -5.75
C PHE A 95 26.77 -5.78 -4.58
N LEU A 96 26.02 -5.66 -3.47
CA LEU A 96 26.11 -6.60 -2.35
C LEU A 96 25.56 -7.98 -2.73
N ILE A 97 24.54 -8.03 -3.58
CA ILE A 97 23.97 -9.29 -4.07
C ILE A 97 24.99 -10.04 -4.92
N HIS A 98 25.67 -9.38 -5.87
CA HIS A 98 26.73 -10.02 -6.66
C HIS A 98 27.86 -10.57 -5.77
N ARG A 99 28.20 -9.87 -4.69
CA ARG A 99 29.16 -10.37 -3.68
C ARG A 99 28.61 -11.58 -2.92
N ALA A 100 27.32 -11.58 -2.58
CA ALA A 100 26.67 -12.72 -1.93
C ALA A 100 26.65 -13.96 -2.82
N ASP A 101 26.49 -13.80 -4.14
CA ASP A 101 26.56 -14.89 -5.12
C ASP A 101 27.94 -15.55 -5.09
N THR A 102 29.03 -14.77 -4.99
CA THR A 102 30.39 -15.31 -4.84
C THR A 102 30.59 -16.08 -3.51
N TYR A 103 29.89 -15.70 -2.43
CA TYR A 103 29.93 -16.44 -1.17
C TYR A 103 29.07 -17.72 -1.23
N ALA A 104 28.02 -17.72 -2.05
CA ALA A 104 27.18 -18.90 -2.28
C ALA A 104 27.91 -19.99 -3.07
N GLU A 105 28.69 -19.61 -4.10
CA GLU A 105 29.55 -20.55 -4.83
C GLU A 105 30.58 -21.26 -3.92
N LYS A 106 30.99 -20.60 -2.84
CA LYS A 106 31.94 -21.13 -1.84
C LYS A 106 31.26 -21.91 -0.71
N GLY A 107 29.93 -22.08 -0.74
CA GLY A 107 29.17 -22.78 0.29
C GLY A 107 29.17 -22.12 1.67
N ASN A 108 29.53 -20.83 1.77
CA ASN A 108 29.65 -20.14 3.06
C ASN A 108 28.32 -19.49 3.47
N MET A 109 27.50 -20.23 4.22
CA MET A 109 26.19 -19.78 4.69
C MET A 109 26.25 -18.54 5.61
N ARG A 110 27.30 -18.41 6.45
CA ARG A 110 27.48 -17.21 7.30
C ARG A 110 27.82 -15.98 6.45
N GLY A 111 28.55 -16.15 5.36
CA GLY A 111 28.84 -15.07 4.41
C GLY A 111 27.56 -14.52 3.78
N ILE A 112 26.66 -15.41 3.35
CA ILE A 112 25.35 -15.03 2.79
C ILE A 112 24.50 -14.29 3.84
N GLU A 113 24.44 -14.78 5.07
CA GLU A 113 23.65 -14.18 6.15
C GLU A 113 24.12 -12.76 6.49
N ILE A 114 25.45 -12.55 6.61
CA ILE A 114 26.02 -11.22 6.86
C ILE A 114 25.72 -10.26 5.68
N MET A 115 25.81 -10.75 4.44
CA MET A 115 25.49 -9.94 3.26
C MET A 115 23.99 -9.60 3.19
N HIS A 116 23.12 -10.49 3.66
CA HIS A 116 21.69 -10.23 3.78
C HIS A 116 21.38 -9.19 4.87
N ILE A 117 21.99 -9.31 6.05
CA ILE A 117 21.81 -8.34 7.15
C ILE A 117 22.35 -6.97 6.76
N THR A 118 23.50 -6.89 6.10
CA THR A 118 24.06 -5.62 5.61
C THR A 118 23.17 -5.00 4.53
N ALA A 119 22.59 -5.78 3.62
CA ALA A 119 21.61 -5.28 2.66
C ALA A 119 20.35 -4.71 3.34
N LEU A 120 19.85 -5.38 4.39
CA LEU A 120 18.77 -4.83 5.22
C LEU A 120 19.18 -3.53 5.93
N GLY A 121 20.43 -3.45 6.40
CA GLY A 121 21.01 -2.25 6.98
C GLY A 121 21.01 -1.05 6.02
N PHE A 122 21.45 -1.25 4.77
CA PHE A 122 21.37 -0.21 3.73
C PHE A 122 19.93 0.25 3.48
N GLN A 123 18.97 -0.67 3.50
CA GLN A 123 17.57 -0.34 3.31
C GLN A 123 16.99 0.46 4.48
N ALA A 124 17.38 0.15 5.72
CA ALA A 124 17.01 0.94 6.91
C ALA A 124 17.67 2.32 6.90
N LEU A 125 18.94 2.39 6.50
CA LEU A 125 19.72 3.62 6.42
C LEU A 125 19.10 4.63 5.45
N ARG A 126 18.46 4.16 4.37
CA ARG A 126 17.73 5.00 3.42
C ARG A 126 16.65 5.87 4.08
N VAL A 127 15.93 5.33 5.06
CA VAL A 127 14.85 6.06 5.74
C VAL A 127 15.42 6.86 6.91
N MET A 128 16.42 6.30 7.59
CA MET A 128 17.04 6.91 8.76
C MET A 128 17.80 8.19 8.42
N ILE A 129 18.62 8.22 7.37
CA ILE A 129 19.43 9.41 7.02
C ILE A 129 18.55 10.63 6.72
N PRO A 130 17.55 10.56 5.82
CA PRO A 130 16.70 11.72 5.53
C PRO A 130 15.89 12.17 6.76
N THR A 131 15.38 11.22 7.54
CA THR A 131 14.63 11.54 8.77
C THR A 131 15.52 12.25 9.78
N PHE A 132 16.76 11.77 9.96
CA PHE A 132 17.74 12.39 10.87
C PHE A 132 18.09 13.82 10.44
N VAL A 133 18.33 14.03 9.14
CA VAL A 133 18.60 15.37 8.60
C VAL A 133 17.44 16.32 8.92
N VAL A 134 16.19 15.88 8.71
CA VAL A 134 15.01 16.72 8.98
C VAL A 134 14.86 17.06 10.46
N VAL A 135 15.12 16.11 11.37
CA VAL A 135 15.05 16.37 12.82
C VAL A 135 16.13 17.35 13.27
N MET A 136 17.29 17.36 12.61
CA MET A 136 18.39 18.30 12.92
C MET A 136 18.16 19.69 12.34
N MET A 137 17.21 19.87 11.40
CA MET A 137 16.86 21.19 10.87
C MET A 137 16.05 21.98 11.89
N SER A 138 16.45 23.23 12.13
CA SER A 138 15.72 24.13 13.03
C SER A 138 14.32 24.42 12.49
N VAL A 139 13.33 24.41 13.39
CA VAL A 139 11.92 24.68 13.10
C VAL A 139 11.76 26.01 12.35
N ASP A 140 12.53 27.04 12.72
CA ASP A 140 12.47 28.37 12.09
C ASP A 140 12.88 28.35 10.62
N SER A 141 13.89 27.56 10.25
CA SER A 141 14.34 27.44 8.85
C SER A 141 13.30 26.72 8.01
N VAL A 142 12.69 25.68 8.59
CA VAL A 142 11.61 24.93 7.94
C VAL A 142 10.38 25.82 7.80
N GLN A 143 10.00 26.56 8.83
CA GLN A 143 8.84 27.43 8.82
C GLN A 143 9.01 28.62 7.85
N ALA A 144 10.21 29.21 7.76
CA ALA A 144 10.52 30.21 6.74
C ALA A 144 10.42 29.65 5.31
N MET A 145 10.88 28.42 5.08
CA MET A 145 10.74 27.74 3.79
C MET A 145 9.27 27.47 3.45
N LEU A 146 8.48 27.01 4.42
CA LEU A 146 7.06 26.70 4.22
C LEU A 146 6.20 27.96 4.04
N ASN A 147 6.49 29.03 4.77
CA ASN A 147 5.82 30.34 4.61
C ASN A 147 6.18 31.02 3.28
N GLY A 148 7.27 30.60 2.63
CA GLY A 148 7.61 31.01 1.28
C GLY A 148 6.76 30.36 0.19
N ILE A 149 5.97 29.32 0.51
CA ILE A 149 5.09 28.65 -0.45
C ILE A 149 3.80 29.48 -0.60
N PRO A 150 3.49 30.00 -1.80
CA PRO A 150 2.28 30.79 -1.99
C PRO A 150 1.01 29.97 -1.73
N PRO A 151 -0.06 30.58 -1.20
CA PRO A 151 -1.32 29.88 -0.91
C PRO A 151 -1.96 29.23 -2.14
N VAL A 152 -1.66 29.74 -3.34
CA VAL A 152 -2.13 29.14 -4.61
C VAL A 152 -1.54 27.74 -4.82
N VAL A 153 -0.29 27.52 -4.41
CA VAL A 153 0.39 26.22 -4.54
C VAL A 153 -0.13 25.23 -3.51
N THR A 154 -0.31 25.66 -2.26
CA THR A 154 -0.84 24.79 -1.20
C THR A 154 -2.27 24.37 -1.50
N HIS A 155 -3.13 25.28 -1.97
CA HIS A 155 -4.49 24.94 -2.40
C HIS A 155 -4.53 24.00 -3.61
N GLY A 156 -3.73 24.27 -4.65
CA GLY A 156 -3.67 23.39 -5.82
C GLY A 156 -3.22 21.97 -5.45
N LEU A 157 -2.28 21.86 -4.51
CA LEU A 157 -1.73 20.59 -4.06
C LEU A 157 -2.67 19.84 -3.10
N GLN A 158 -3.48 20.54 -2.31
CA GLN A 158 -4.60 19.95 -1.55
C GLN A 158 -5.65 19.33 -2.47
N ILE A 159 -6.08 20.06 -3.50
CA ILE A 159 -7.05 19.54 -4.49
C ILE A 159 -6.46 18.34 -5.23
N GLY A 160 -5.20 18.45 -5.67
CA GLY A 160 -4.48 17.34 -6.29
C GLY A 160 -4.36 16.11 -5.39
N GLY A 161 -4.08 16.31 -4.10
CA GLY A 161 -4.07 15.26 -3.08
C GLY A 161 -5.40 14.50 -2.99
N GLY A 162 -6.52 15.22 -3.05
CA GLY A 162 -7.86 14.62 -3.09
C GLY A 162 -8.10 13.77 -4.35
N ILE A 163 -7.64 14.23 -5.52
CA ILE A 163 -7.78 13.48 -6.78
C ILE A 163 -6.93 12.20 -6.77
N ILE A 164 -5.74 12.22 -6.15
CA ILE A 164 -4.85 11.05 -6.05
C ILE A 164 -5.54 9.89 -5.30
N VAL A 165 -6.38 10.19 -4.30
CA VAL A 165 -7.17 9.16 -3.58
C VAL A 165 -8.09 8.39 -4.54
N VAL A 166 -8.74 9.09 -5.48
CA VAL A 166 -9.63 8.46 -6.48
C VAL A 166 -8.85 7.49 -7.37
N VAL A 167 -7.64 7.89 -7.80
CA VAL A 167 -6.73 7.00 -8.56
C VAL A 167 -6.39 5.77 -7.73
N GLY A 168 -6.25 5.91 -6.41
CA GLY A 168 -5.98 4.78 -5.54
C GLY A 168 -7.11 3.77 -5.48
N TYR A 169 -8.35 4.22 -5.31
CA TYR A 169 -9.51 3.34 -5.43
C TYR A 169 -9.61 2.67 -6.80
N ALA A 170 -9.32 3.40 -7.88
CA ALA A 170 -9.33 2.85 -9.24
C ALA A 170 -8.31 1.71 -9.42
N MET A 171 -7.11 1.82 -8.83
CA MET A 171 -6.11 0.75 -8.88
C MET A 171 -6.56 -0.51 -8.13
N VAL A 172 -7.18 -0.37 -6.96
CA VAL A 172 -7.75 -1.50 -6.20
C VAL A 172 -8.87 -2.17 -7.00
N ILE A 173 -9.79 -1.37 -7.54
CA ILE A 173 -10.91 -1.87 -8.37
C ILE A 173 -10.39 -2.60 -9.59
N ASN A 174 -9.40 -2.04 -10.31
CA ASN A 174 -8.82 -2.67 -11.49
C ASN A 174 -8.19 -4.04 -11.16
N MET A 175 -7.48 -4.15 -10.04
CA MET A 175 -6.89 -5.43 -9.62
C MET A 175 -7.93 -6.48 -9.22
N MET A 176 -9.10 -6.07 -8.71
CA MET A 176 -10.22 -6.96 -8.38
C MET A 176 -11.23 -7.12 -9.51
N SER A 177 -11.08 -6.38 -10.61
CA SER A 177 -12.12 -6.23 -11.62
C SER A 177 -12.26 -7.50 -12.44
N VAL A 178 -13.35 -8.21 -12.20
CA VAL A 178 -13.82 -9.30 -13.05
C VAL A 178 -15.12 -8.89 -13.70
N LYS A 179 -15.23 -8.99 -15.03
CA LYS A 179 -16.39 -8.46 -15.80
C LYS A 179 -17.75 -8.92 -15.27
N TYR A 180 -17.84 -10.14 -14.74
CA TYR A 180 -19.09 -10.69 -14.20
C TYR A 180 -19.44 -10.21 -12.78
N LEU A 181 -18.49 -9.61 -12.04
CA LEU A 181 -18.72 -9.04 -10.70
C LEU A 181 -19.00 -7.54 -10.71
N MET A 182 -18.89 -6.87 -11.87
CA MET A 182 -19.18 -5.44 -12.03
C MET A 182 -20.58 -5.02 -11.53
N PRO A 183 -21.65 -5.82 -11.66
CA PRO A 183 -22.95 -5.46 -11.09
C PRO A 183 -22.93 -5.26 -9.56
N PHE A 184 -22.13 -6.04 -8.83
CA PHE A 184 -21.99 -5.87 -7.37
C PHE A 184 -21.29 -4.57 -7.01
N PHE A 185 -20.32 -4.13 -7.82
CA PHE A 185 -19.64 -2.86 -7.64
C PHE A 185 -20.61 -1.68 -7.80
N PHE A 186 -21.41 -1.66 -8.87
CA PHE A 186 -22.41 -0.60 -9.08
C PHE A 186 -23.54 -0.61 -8.06
N ALA A 187 -23.97 -1.80 -7.62
CA ALA A 187 -24.96 -1.92 -6.55
C ALA A 187 -24.41 -1.34 -5.23
N GLY A 188 -23.18 -1.69 -4.85
CA GLY A 188 -22.52 -1.13 -3.67
C GLY A 188 -22.33 0.38 -3.76
N PHE A 189 -21.99 0.90 -4.96
CA PHE A 189 -21.86 2.34 -5.20
C PHE A 189 -23.20 3.08 -5.01
N LEU A 190 -24.31 2.56 -5.56
CA LEU A 190 -25.63 3.16 -5.36
C LEU A 190 -26.06 3.13 -3.89
N ILE A 191 -25.85 2.01 -3.20
CA ILE A 191 -26.16 1.90 -1.76
C ILE A 191 -25.33 2.92 -0.97
N ALA A 192 -24.05 3.07 -1.27
CA ALA A 192 -23.19 4.06 -0.59
C ALA A 192 -23.57 5.51 -0.92
N ALA A 193 -24.06 5.80 -2.14
CA ALA A 193 -24.45 7.15 -2.55
C ALA A 193 -25.74 7.63 -1.87
N PHE A 194 -26.68 6.71 -1.60
CA PHE A 194 -28.00 7.05 -1.03
C PHE A 194 -28.14 6.71 0.47
N THR A 195 -27.13 6.08 1.07
CA THR A 195 -27.21 5.64 2.48
C THR A 195 -25.98 6.09 3.27
N SER A 196 -26.17 6.51 4.51
CA SER A 196 -25.12 6.98 5.43
C SER A 196 -24.57 5.86 6.33
N PHE A 197 -24.27 4.69 5.75
CA PHE A 197 -23.69 3.59 6.51
C PHE A 197 -22.18 3.76 6.74
N ASN A 198 -21.71 3.28 7.89
CA ASN A 198 -20.27 3.21 8.17
C ASN A 198 -19.59 2.18 7.23
N LEU A 199 -18.30 2.37 6.95
CA LEU A 199 -17.46 1.47 6.14
C LEU A 199 -17.55 0.02 6.61
N VAL A 200 -17.61 -0.21 7.93
CA VAL A 200 -17.78 -1.56 8.51
C VAL A 200 -19.12 -2.18 8.10
N GLY A 201 -20.20 -1.39 8.10
CA GLY A 201 -21.54 -1.85 7.70
C GLY A 201 -21.62 -2.18 6.21
N LEU A 202 -21.06 -1.33 5.36
CA LEU A 202 -20.95 -1.58 3.92
C LEU A 202 -20.11 -2.83 3.63
N GLY A 203 -18.99 -3.01 4.34
CA GLY A 203 -18.14 -4.20 4.26
C GLY A 203 -18.89 -5.47 4.68
N GLY A 204 -19.67 -5.41 5.76
CA GLY A 204 -20.51 -6.52 6.21
C GLY A 204 -21.57 -6.91 5.17
N MET A 205 -22.27 -5.95 4.58
CA MET A 205 -23.23 -6.22 3.50
C MET A 205 -22.55 -6.82 2.26
N GLY A 206 -21.36 -6.32 1.90
CA GLY A 206 -20.55 -6.90 0.83
C GLY A 206 -20.16 -8.36 1.09
N LEU A 207 -19.81 -8.69 2.33
CA LEU A 207 -19.47 -10.06 2.74
C LEU A 207 -20.68 -11.00 2.67
N VAL A 208 -21.85 -10.56 3.14
CA VAL A 208 -23.10 -11.33 3.02
C VAL A 208 -23.45 -11.55 1.55
N GLY A 209 -23.36 -10.50 0.71
CA GLY A 209 -23.57 -10.61 -0.73
C GLY A 209 -22.62 -11.59 -1.41
N ALA A 210 -21.34 -11.59 -1.01
CA ALA A 210 -20.34 -12.52 -1.52
C ALA A 210 -20.63 -13.98 -1.11
N LEU A 211 -21.00 -14.22 0.15
CA LEU A 211 -21.35 -15.56 0.64
C LEU A 211 -22.59 -16.13 -0.07
N LEU A 212 -23.63 -15.31 -0.27
CA LEU A 212 -24.81 -15.71 -1.03
C LEU A 212 -24.45 -16.03 -2.48
N TYR A 213 -23.64 -15.19 -3.14
CA TYR A 213 -23.21 -15.44 -4.51
C TYR A 213 -22.45 -16.77 -4.64
N ILE A 214 -21.55 -17.09 -3.71
CA ILE A 214 -20.81 -18.36 -3.71
C ILE A 214 -21.77 -19.54 -3.52
N GLN A 215 -22.71 -19.47 -2.58
CA GLN A 215 -23.68 -20.53 -2.31
C GLN A 215 -24.65 -20.79 -3.48
N LEU A 216 -25.09 -19.73 -4.17
CA LEU A 216 -25.99 -19.87 -5.32
C LEU A 216 -25.26 -20.20 -6.63
N SER A 217 -23.95 -19.95 -6.73
CA SER A 217 -23.22 -20.22 -7.96
C SER A 217 -22.97 -21.73 -8.15
N PRO A 218 -23.48 -22.35 -9.22
CA PRO A 218 -23.34 -23.80 -9.47
C PRO A 218 -21.89 -24.24 -9.76
N LYS A 219 -20.96 -23.29 -9.85
CA LYS A 219 -19.52 -23.52 -10.07
C LYS A 219 -18.80 -24.06 -8.83
N TYR A 220 -19.40 -23.92 -7.63
CA TYR A 220 -18.90 -24.43 -6.36
C TYR A 220 -19.78 -25.50 -5.72
N GLN A 221 -20.87 -25.88 -6.40
CA GLN A 221 -21.58 -27.10 -6.02
C GLN A 221 -20.65 -28.26 -6.35
N PRO A 222 -20.32 -29.16 -5.40
CA PRO A 222 -19.72 -30.43 -5.78
C PRO A 222 -20.65 -31.02 -6.83
N LYS A 223 -20.14 -31.41 -8.00
CA LYS A 223 -20.91 -32.24 -8.93
C LYS A 223 -21.37 -33.42 -8.10
N THR A 224 -22.59 -33.37 -7.59
CA THR A 224 -23.30 -34.54 -7.15
C THR A 224 -23.39 -35.34 -8.43
N LEU A 225 -22.52 -36.35 -8.53
CA LEU A 225 -22.74 -37.47 -9.40
C LEU A 225 -24.14 -37.95 -9.02
N THR A 226 -25.14 -37.47 -9.74
CA THR A 226 -26.47 -38.04 -9.71
C THR A 226 -26.24 -39.47 -10.16
N ALA A 227 -26.20 -40.37 -9.19
CA ALA A 227 -26.38 -41.79 -9.42
C ALA A 227 -27.74 -41.89 -10.12
N VAL A 228 -27.68 -41.89 -11.45
CA VAL A 228 -28.79 -42.31 -12.29
C VAL A 228 -29.09 -43.72 -11.80
N ALA A 229 -30.27 -43.90 -11.24
CA ALA A 229 -30.85 -45.22 -11.06
C ALA A 229 -31.02 -45.80 -12.48
N ASP A 230 -30.00 -46.49 -12.96
CA ASP A 230 -30.12 -47.40 -14.08
C ASP A 230 -29.34 -48.67 -13.75
N GLY A 231 -30.04 -49.79 -13.80
CA GLY A 231 -29.49 -51.09 -13.45
C GLY A 231 -28.56 -51.59 -14.55
N GLY A 232 -27.27 -51.69 -14.26
CA GLY A 232 -26.31 -52.38 -15.13
C GLY A 232 -24.90 -52.38 -14.52
N PRO A 233 -24.15 -53.50 -14.55
CA PRO A 233 -22.89 -53.61 -13.84
C PRO A 233 -21.77 -52.78 -14.50
N ALA A 234 -20.92 -52.26 -13.63
CA ALA A 234 -19.81 -51.37 -13.90
C ALA A 234 -18.82 -51.88 -14.97
N SER A 235 -18.37 -50.98 -15.83
CA SER A 235 -17.03 -51.03 -16.43
C SER A 235 -16.36 -49.68 -16.26
N LEU A 236 -15.29 -49.67 -15.44
CA LEU A 236 -14.38 -48.56 -15.26
C LEU A 236 -13.52 -48.48 -16.53
N ASN A 237 -13.67 -47.43 -17.33
CA ASN A 237 -12.67 -47.05 -18.31
C ASN A 237 -12.10 -45.69 -17.91
N ASN A 238 -10.97 -45.72 -17.20
CA ASN A 238 -10.23 -44.55 -16.77
C ASN A 238 -9.07 -44.33 -17.74
N ASN A 239 -9.38 -43.79 -18.92
CA ASN A 239 -8.38 -43.44 -19.91
C ASN A 239 -8.72 -42.04 -20.49
N ASP A 240 -7.76 -41.14 -20.26
CA ASP A 240 -7.22 -40.20 -21.26
C ASP A 240 -7.72 -38.73 -21.27
N ASP A 241 -6.73 -37.87 -20.93
CA ASP A 241 -6.26 -36.71 -21.69
C ASP A 241 -7.07 -35.41 -21.72
N LEU A 242 -6.59 -34.40 -20.97
CA LEU A 242 -6.70 -32.99 -21.33
C LEU A 242 -5.50 -32.17 -20.79
N ASP A 243 -4.35 -32.36 -21.44
CA ASP A 243 -3.39 -31.28 -21.68
C ASP A 243 -3.72 -30.67 -23.06
N ALA A 244 -4.30 -29.45 -23.08
CA ALA A 244 -4.22 -28.44 -24.16
C ALA A 244 -4.92 -27.14 -23.74
#